data_AF-A0A5K7SA51-F1
#
_entry.id   AF-A0A5K7SA51-F1
#
_cell.length_a   1.000
_cell.length_b   1.000
_cell.length_c   1.000
_cell.angle_alpha   90.00
_cell.angle_beta   90.00
_cell.angle_gamma   90.00
#
_symmetry.space_group_name_H-M   'P 1'
#
loop_
_entity.id
_entity.type
_entity.pdbx_description
1 polymer ?
#
loop_
_entity_poly.entity_id
_entity_poly.type
_entity_poly.pdbx_seq_one_letter_code
_entity_poly.pdbx_strand_id
1 'polypeptide(L)' 'MEAIFTEDEYREALKRFLEICDKPDNTAEAEELEMLMTVMEIYEQENCS' A
#
# COMPACT_ATOMS: atom_id res chain seq x y z
N MET A 1 -7.58 -1.09 6.25
CA MET A 1 -7.35 0.11 5.42
C MET A 1 -8.45 0.11 4.36
N GLU A 2 -9.04 1.26 4.07
CA GLU A 2 -10.08 1.38 3.04
C GLU A 2 -9.45 1.41 1.63
N ALA A 3 -10.23 1.18 0.59
CA ALA A 3 -9.75 1.21 -0.79
C ALA A 3 -9.21 2.61 -1.17
N ILE A 4 -8.21 2.65 -2.05
CA ILE A 4 -7.61 3.89 -2.57
C ILE A 4 -8.44 4.36 -3.76
N PHE A 5 -8.91 5.61 -3.75
CA PHE A 5 -9.75 6.18 -4.82
C PHE A 5 -9.11 7.36 -5.54
N THR A 6 -8.13 8.02 -4.90
CA THR A 6 -7.47 9.21 -5.42
C THR A 6 -5.96 9.03 -5.56
N GLU A 7 -5.35 9.83 -6.43
CA GLU A 7 -3.88 9.82 -6.61
C GLU A 7 -3.15 10.25 -5.32
N ASP A 8 -3.73 11.16 -4.54
CA ASP A 8 -3.14 11.60 -3.28
C ASP A 8 -3.14 10.47 -2.23
N GLU A 9 -4.24 9.73 -2.10
CA GLU A 9 -4.30 8.54 -1.25
C GLU A 9 -3.29 7.46 -1.71
N TYR A 10 -3.15 7.27 -3.03
CA TYR A 10 -2.15 6.36 -3.58
C TYR A 10 -0.72 6.78 -3.21
N ARG A 11 -0.40 8.08 -3.31
CA ARG A 11 0.91 8.62 -2.92
C ARG A 11 1.18 8.49 -1.42
N GLU A 12 0.16 8.62 -0.58
CA GLU A 12 0.29 8.39 0.86
C GLU A 12 0.53 6.91 1.18
N ALA A 13 -0.22 6.01 0.55
CA ALA A 13 -0.01 4.57 0.68
C ALA A 13 1.40 4.16 0.21
N LEU A 14 1.87 4.72 -0.92
CA LEU A 14 3.22 4.47 -1.42
C LEU A 14 4.32 4.96 -0.47
N LYS A 15 4.15 6.13 0.16
CA LYS A 15 5.09 6.60 1.20
C LYS A 15 5.14 5.62 2.36
N ARG A 16 3.97 5.16 2.83
CA ARG A 16 3.90 4.21 3.94
C ARG A 16 4.54 2.87 3.58
N PHE A 17 4.29 2.37 2.36
CA PHE A 17 4.92 1.18 1.82
C PHE A 17 6.46 1.29 1.88
N LEU A 18 7.02 2.40 1.40
CA LEU A 18 8.47 2.64 1.42
C LEU A 18 9.06 2.76 2.83
N GLU A 19 8.29 3.23 3.81
CA GLU A 19 8.72 3.30 5.21
C GLU A 19 8.85 1.93 5.87
N ILE A 20 8.02 0.97 5.45
CA ILE A 20 7.85 -0.31 6.14
C ILE A 20 8.32 -1.52 5.33
N CYS A 21 8.69 -1.36 4.05
CA CYS A 21 9.07 -2.49 3.18
C CYS A 21 10.30 -3.27 3.64
N ASP A 22 11.19 -2.64 4.41
CA ASP A 22 12.42 -3.26 4.93
C ASP A 22 12.27 -3.74 6.39
N LYS A 23 11.05 -3.75 6.94
CA LYS A 23 10.82 -4.21 8.32
C LYS A 23 10.90 -5.74 8.40
N PRO A 24 11.37 -6.30 9.53
CA PRO A 24 11.44 -7.75 9.69
C PRO A 24 10.07 -8.43 9.58
N ASP A 25 10.07 -9.64 9.06
CA ASP A 25 8.89 -10.52 9.08
C ASP A 25 8.38 -10.78 10.50
N ASN A 26 7.10 -11.15 10.63
CA ASN A 26 6.39 -11.35 11.91
C ASN A 26 6.25 -10.08 12.76
N THR A 27 6.22 -8.93 12.11
CA THR A 27 5.88 -7.64 12.73
C THR A 27 4.50 -7.18 12.25
N ALA A 28 3.86 -6.27 12.98
CA ALA A 28 2.59 -5.68 12.54
C ALA A 28 2.74 -4.93 11.21
N GLU A 29 3.94 -4.39 10.97
CA GLU A 29 4.34 -3.74 9.74
C GLU A 29 4.37 -4.70 8.54
N ALA A 30 4.67 -5.99 8.74
CA ALA A 30 4.61 -6.98 7.67
C ALA A 30 3.16 -7.24 7.22
N GLU A 31 2.22 -7.35 8.16
CA GLU A 31 0.79 -7.46 7.84
C GLU A 31 0.26 -6.17 7.17
N GLU A 32 0.73 -5.01 7.61
CA GLU A 32 0.40 -3.73 6.99
C GLU A 32 0.94 -3.62 5.56
N LEU A 33 2.15 -4.13 5.31
CA LEU A 33 2.77 -4.15 3.98
C LEU A 33 1.95 -4.98 2.98
N GLU A 34 1.50 -6.18 3.37
CA GLU A 34 0.64 -7.02 2.53
C GLU A 34 -0.69 -6.33 2.18
N MET A 35 -1.28 -5.65 3.16
CA MET A 35 -2.50 -4.89 2.96
C MET A 35 -2.29 -3.70 2.01
N LEU A 36 -1.18 -2.95 2.17
CA LEU A 36 -0.82 -1.83 1.28
C LEU A 36 -0.64 -2.29 -0.16
N MET A 37 0.10 -3.39 -0.37
CA MET A 37 0.28 -3.97 -1.70
C MET A 37 -1.07 -4.29 -2.36
N THR A 38 -1.98 -4.90 -1.61
CA THR A 38 -3.30 -5.27 -2.12
C THR A 38 -4.11 -4.05 -2.57
N VAL A 39 -4.20 -2.99 -1.74
CA VAL A 39 -5.00 -1.81 -2.08
C VAL A 39 -4.37 -0.96 -3.19
N MET A 40 -3.04 -0.92 -3.26
CA MET A 40 -2.31 -0.23 -4.31
C MET A 40 -2.44 -0.94 -5.66
N GLU A 41 -2.36 -2.27 -5.70
CA GLU A 41 -2.56 -3.06 -6.92
C GLU A 41 -3.98 -2.85 -7.48
N ILE A 42 -5.00 -2.84 -6.61
CA ILE A 42 -6.38 -2.57 -7.03
C ILE A 42 -6.48 -1.18 -7.68
N TYR A 43 -5.88 -0.16 -7.07
CA TYR A 43 -5.89 1.19 -7.65
C TYR A 43 -5.21 1.24 -9.02
N GLU A 44 -4.04 0.60 -9.15
CA GLU A 44 -3.28 0.55 -10.39
C GLU A 44 -4.05 -0.15 -11.51
N GLN A 45 -4.71 -1.28 -11.21
CA GLN A 45 -5.54 -2.00 -12.17
C GLN A 45 -6.70 -1.15 -12.71
N GLU A 46 -7.31 -0.34 -11.86
CA GLU A 46 -8.45 0.51 -12.24
C GLU A 46 -8.02 1.81 -12.97
N ASN A 47 -6.81 2.33 -12.73
CA ASN A 47 -6.43 3.70 -13.12
C ASN A 47 -5.17 3.83 -14.00
N CYS A 48 -4.32 2.80 -14.12
CA CYS A 48 -3.00 2.91 -14.75
C CYS A 48 -2.76 1.91 -15.91
N SER A 49 -3.77 1.69 -16.75
CA SER A 49 -3.73 0.78 -17.92
C SER A 49 -2.68 1.12 -18.98
#